data_AF-A0A165I721-F1
#
_entry.id   AF-A0A165I721-F1
#
_cell.length_a   1.000
_cell.length_b   1.000
_cell.length_c   1.000
_cell.angle_alpha   90.00
_cell.angle_beta   90.00
_cell.angle_gamma   90.00
#
_symmetry.space_group_name_H-M   'P 1'
#
loop_
_entity.id
_entity.type
_entity.pdbx_description
1 polymer ?
#
loop_
_entity_poly.entity_id
_entity_poly.type
_entity_poly.pdbx_seq_one_letter_code
_entity_poly.pdbx_strand_id
1 'polypeptide(L)'
;MSALFLTWQLPTLADAGVQDGELSGVDESDIHGLGASQLSEANDLVPSQLAIPDYELIADLMNAAQSAYRRHQQVDPSASPLFDPDHITDTMRALHELARNTDSFSFRDIVSTDPDRATFAYVAHTTANSSATNIINALDRQNHDLRIQLRTARLSITQLTSDNAALQQQITDASAQHDVDQDQVRDLGEQLSESRRLVATLLADAQQNEVRLREMQEAAVRTAGTVNELLAVTQERDAAQALIRDIQALINRCN
;
A
#
# COMPACT_ATOMS: atom_id res chain seq x y z
N MET A 1 -37.28 -17.54 -21.59
CA MET A 1 -37.05 -16.27 -20.88
C MET A 1 -37.24 -16.53 -19.40
N SER A 2 -36.15 -16.84 -18.70
CA SER A 2 -36.19 -17.17 -17.28
C SER A 2 -35.16 -16.32 -16.55
N ALA A 3 -35.64 -15.53 -15.61
CA ALA A 3 -34.89 -14.55 -14.84
C ALA A 3 -33.98 -15.23 -13.81
N LEU A 4 -32.72 -14.80 -13.75
CA LEU A 4 -31.78 -15.11 -12.69
C LEU A 4 -31.94 -14.06 -11.57
N PHE A 5 -32.44 -14.49 -10.42
CA PHE A 5 -32.38 -13.75 -9.16
C PHE A 5 -30.98 -13.96 -8.54
N LEU A 6 -30.18 -12.91 -8.44
CA LEU A 6 -29.00 -12.87 -7.56
C LEU A 6 -29.43 -12.32 -6.20
N THR A 7 -29.40 -13.17 -5.18
CA THR A 7 -29.51 -12.78 -3.77
C THR A 7 -28.16 -12.29 -3.27
N TRP A 8 -28.05 -11.00 -2.95
CA TRP A 8 -26.95 -10.45 -2.15
C TRP A 8 -27.27 -10.64 -0.67
N GLN A 9 -26.47 -11.46 0.01
CA GLN A 9 -26.54 -11.69 1.45
C GLN A 9 -25.53 -10.76 2.13
N LEU A 10 -26.02 -9.76 2.86
CA LEU A 10 -25.22 -8.91 3.75
C LEU A 10 -24.84 -9.71 5.02
N PRO A 11 -23.60 -9.64 5.52
CA PRO A 11 -23.30 -10.10 6.87
C PRO A 11 -23.81 -9.07 7.88
N THR A 12 -24.60 -9.57 8.83
CA THR A 12 -25.06 -8.88 10.04
C THR A 12 -23.88 -8.53 10.95
N LEU A 13 -23.79 -7.25 11.34
CA LEU A 13 -22.95 -6.78 12.45
C LEU A 13 -23.45 -7.41 13.75
N ALA A 14 -22.73 -8.43 14.22
CA ALA A 14 -22.82 -8.93 15.58
C ALA A 14 -21.54 -8.52 16.33
N ASP A 15 -21.75 -7.74 17.37
CA ASP A 15 -21.12 -7.89 18.69
C ASP A 15 -19.59 -8.08 18.71
N ALA A 16 -18.86 -6.97 18.91
CA ALA A 16 -17.48 -7.00 19.36
C ALA A 16 -17.39 -6.19 20.64
N GLY A 17 -17.25 -6.94 21.74
CA GLY A 17 -17.21 -6.45 23.09
C GLY A 17 -16.07 -5.50 23.37
N VAL A 18 -16.35 -4.63 24.33
CA VAL A 18 -15.40 -3.90 25.16
C VAL A 18 -14.36 -4.89 25.71
N GLN A 19 -13.10 -4.72 25.31
CA GLN A 19 -11.96 -5.23 26.06
C GLN A 19 -10.98 -4.09 26.28
N ASP A 20 -10.98 -3.61 27.53
CA ASP A 20 -9.85 -2.91 28.15
C ASP A 20 -8.61 -3.80 28.00
N GLY A 21 -7.70 -3.37 27.14
CA GLY A 21 -6.37 -3.94 26.99
C GLY A 21 -5.35 -2.89 27.38
N GLU A 22 -4.92 -2.95 28.64
CA GLU A 22 -3.72 -2.26 29.12
C GLU A 22 -2.53 -2.64 28.22
N LEU A 23 -1.95 -1.64 27.56
CA LEU A 23 -0.58 -1.72 27.04
C LEU A 23 0.26 -0.69 27.80
N SER A 24 0.55 -1.08 29.04
CA SER A 24 1.75 -0.69 29.77
C SER A 24 2.98 -1.11 28.97
N GLY A 25 3.85 -0.16 28.64
CA GLY A 25 5.19 -0.46 28.16
C GLY A 25 5.57 0.21 26.84
N VAL A 26 5.54 1.54 26.79
CA VAL A 26 6.48 2.27 25.94
C VAL A 26 7.26 3.22 26.85
N ASP A 27 8.56 2.97 26.88
CA ASP A 27 9.59 3.65 27.63
C ASP A 27 9.66 5.13 27.22
N GLU A 28 9.21 6.03 28.10
CA GLU A 28 9.13 7.49 27.87
C GLU A 28 10.48 8.22 28.06
N SER A 29 11.61 7.51 28.02
CA SER A 29 12.91 8.08 28.37
C SER A 29 13.78 8.60 27.20
N ASP A 30 13.38 8.40 25.94
CA ASP A 30 14.23 8.74 24.77
C ASP A 30 13.65 9.78 23.78
N ILE A 31 12.77 10.68 24.25
CA ILE A 31 12.37 11.89 23.48
C ILE A 31 12.83 13.15 24.22
N HIS A 32 14.14 13.24 24.46
CA HIS A 32 14.81 14.50 24.77
C HIS A 32 15.70 14.91 23.61
N GLY A 33 15.18 15.77 22.73
CA GLY A 33 15.98 16.27 21.62
C GLY A 33 15.24 17.17 20.66
N LEU A 34 15.10 18.44 21.05
CA LEU A 34 14.86 19.60 20.17
C LEU A 34 13.41 19.77 19.67
N GLY A 35 12.62 20.54 20.43
CA GLY A 35 11.36 21.10 19.95
C GLY A 35 10.46 21.75 21.00
N ALA A 36 10.67 21.46 22.29
CA ALA A 36 9.88 22.01 23.39
C ALA A 36 10.62 23.12 24.13
N SER A 37 10.83 24.27 23.47
CA SER A 37 11.28 25.51 24.12
C SER A 37 10.87 26.71 23.29
N GLN A 38 9.56 26.94 23.11
CA GLN A 38 9.00 28.26 22.71
C GLN A 38 7.46 28.38 22.69
N LEU A 39 6.73 27.72 23.59
CA LEU A 39 5.28 27.94 23.74
C LEU A 39 4.83 28.13 25.20
N SER A 40 5.73 28.66 26.05
CA SER A 40 5.40 29.06 27.44
C SER A 40 5.45 30.59 27.64
N GLU A 41 5.19 31.37 26.59
CA GLU A 41 4.96 32.82 26.67
C GLU A 41 3.90 33.22 25.64
N ALA A 42 2.65 32.79 25.84
CA ALA A 42 1.50 33.31 25.10
C ALA A 42 0.20 33.21 25.90
N ASN A 43 0.29 33.21 27.23
CA ASN A 43 -0.89 33.11 28.10
C ASN A 43 -1.19 34.39 28.89
N ASP A 44 -0.55 35.51 28.53
CA ASP A 44 -0.80 36.83 29.11
C ASP A 44 -1.27 37.84 28.06
N LEU A 45 -2.29 37.49 27.28
CA LEU A 45 -3.11 38.49 26.58
C LEU A 45 -4.55 37.99 26.55
N VAL A 46 -5.19 38.01 27.72
CA VAL A 46 -6.62 38.30 27.72
C VAL A 46 -6.74 39.73 27.22
N PRO A 47 -7.38 40.03 26.07
CA PRO A 47 -7.83 41.38 25.82
C PRO A 47 -9.01 41.62 26.77
N SER A 48 -8.69 41.90 28.04
CA SER A 48 -9.62 42.46 29.04
C SER A 48 -9.85 43.93 28.69
N GLN A 49 -10.35 44.17 27.49
CA GLN A 49 -10.83 45.43 26.96
C GLN A 49 -11.26 45.09 25.53
N LEU A 50 -12.53 44.70 25.34
CA LEU A 50 -13.20 45.15 24.13
C LEU A 50 -13.08 46.68 24.19
N ALA A 51 -12.18 47.24 23.40
CA ALA A 51 -12.09 48.67 23.22
C ALA A 51 -13.49 49.14 22.87
N ILE A 52 -14.08 49.96 23.73
CA ILE A 52 -15.33 50.66 23.43
C ILE A 52 -15.06 51.35 22.09
N PRO A 53 -15.84 51.05 21.03
CA PRO A 53 -15.53 51.55 19.70
C PRO A 53 -15.44 53.07 19.76
N ASP A 54 -14.34 53.60 19.23
CA ASP A 54 -14.02 55.02 19.27
C ASP A 54 -15.17 55.81 18.65
N TYR A 55 -15.61 56.86 19.34
CA TYR A 55 -16.84 57.58 19.01
C TYR A 55 -16.76 58.21 17.60
N GLU A 56 -15.55 58.55 17.17
CA GLU A 56 -15.25 59.04 15.83
C GLU A 56 -15.41 57.93 14.78
N LEU A 57 -14.94 56.70 15.06
CA LEU A 57 -15.08 55.56 14.16
C LEU A 57 -16.56 55.20 13.94
N ILE A 58 -17.36 55.29 14.99
CA ILE A 58 -18.82 55.09 14.91
C ILE A 58 -19.45 56.21 14.07
N ALA A 59 -19.05 57.48 14.29
CA ALA A 59 -19.56 58.61 13.50
C ALA A 59 -19.24 58.48 12.00
N ASP A 60 -18.05 58.01 11.65
CA ASP A 60 -17.64 57.79 10.26
C ASP A 60 -18.37 56.61 9.61
N LEU A 61 -18.53 55.50 10.33
CA LEU A 61 -19.34 54.36 9.88
C LEU A 61 -20.81 54.77 9.68
N MET A 62 -21.34 55.63 10.55
CA MET A 62 -22.69 56.18 10.43
C MET A 62 -22.86 57.09 9.22
N ASN A 63 -21.92 58.00 8.98
CA ASN A 63 -21.94 58.88 7.79
C ASN A 63 -21.82 58.06 6.50
N ALA A 64 -20.96 57.04 6.49
CA ALA A 64 -20.78 56.15 5.36
C ALA A 64 -22.05 55.34 5.05
N ALA A 65 -22.69 54.79 6.08
CA ALA A 65 -23.88 53.96 5.91
C ALA A 65 -25.14 54.80 5.56
N GLN A 66 -25.30 56.01 6.09
CA GLN A 66 -26.34 56.95 5.65
C GLN A 66 -26.13 57.41 4.19
N SER A 67 -24.87 57.58 3.78
CA SER A 67 -24.52 57.91 2.40
C SER A 67 -24.80 56.73 1.46
N ALA A 68 -24.55 55.50 1.90
CA ALA A 68 -24.85 54.28 1.14
C ALA A 68 -26.35 54.06 0.99
N TYR A 69 -27.14 54.27 2.06
CA TYR A 69 -28.59 54.13 2.02
C TYR A 69 -29.27 55.15 1.10
N ARG A 70 -28.85 56.43 1.16
CA ARG A 70 -29.34 57.47 0.24
C ARG A 70 -29.04 57.14 -1.22
N ARG A 71 -27.86 56.60 -1.50
CA ARG A 71 -27.48 56.14 -2.84
C ARG A 71 -28.29 54.93 -3.29
N HIS A 72 -28.61 54.01 -2.37
CA HIS A 72 -29.43 52.83 -2.66
C HIS A 72 -30.90 53.20 -2.98
N GLN A 73 -31.52 54.09 -2.20
CA GLN A 73 -32.89 54.58 -2.48
C GLN A 73 -33.00 55.36 -3.79
N GLN A 74 -31.93 56.02 -4.24
CA GLN A 74 -31.90 56.70 -5.53
C GLN A 74 -31.86 55.74 -6.72
N VAL A 75 -31.36 54.52 -6.52
CA VAL A 75 -31.22 53.49 -7.57
C VAL A 75 -32.41 52.53 -7.59
N ASP A 76 -32.96 52.19 -6.42
CA ASP A 76 -34.16 51.36 -6.30
C ASP A 76 -35.14 51.94 -5.24
N PRO A 77 -36.19 52.66 -5.68
CA PRO A 77 -37.20 53.23 -4.79
C PRO A 77 -38.07 52.17 -4.09
N SER A 78 -38.05 50.92 -4.57
CA SER A 78 -38.83 49.80 -4.05
C SER A 78 -38.06 48.88 -3.12
N ALA A 79 -36.76 49.15 -2.91
CA ALA A 79 -35.96 48.47 -1.92
C ALA A 79 -36.68 48.51 -0.56
N SER A 80 -36.93 47.33 0.02
CA SER A 80 -37.55 47.23 1.35
C SER A 80 -36.82 48.17 2.30
N PRO A 81 -37.54 49.02 3.05
CA PRO A 81 -36.89 49.96 3.92
C PRO A 81 -36.02 49.14 4.87
N LEU A 82 -34.74 49.52 4.99
CA LEU A 82 -33.83 48.99 6.01
C LEU A 82 -34.43 49.17 7.43
N PHE A 83 -35.52 49.95 7.55
CA PHE A 83 -36.24 50.32 8.75
C PHE A 83 -37.75 50.12 8.55
N ASP A 84 -38.25 48.98 9.02
CA ASP A 84 -39.67 48.73 9.23
C ASP A 84 -40.10 49.41 10.55
N PRO A 85 -41.16 50.26 10.60
CA PRO A 85 -41.56 51.01 11.80
C PRO A 85 -41.81 50.15 13.04
N ASP A 86 -42.30 48.93 12.86
CA ASP A 86 -42.50 47.98 13.97
C ASP A 86 -41.16 47.48 14.52
N HIS A 87 -40.18 47.23 13.63
CA HIS A 87 -38.80 46.94 14.01
C HIS A 87 -38.09 48.12 14.69
N ILE A 88 -38.39 49.37 14.32
CA ILE A 88 -37.84 50.56 15.00
C ILE A 88 -38.33 50.63 16.45
N THR A 89 -39.62 50.33 16.69
CA THR A 89 -40.22 50.38 18.03
C THR A 89 -39.63 49.30 18.95
N ASP A 90 -39.47 48.08 18.44
CA ASP A 90 -38.84 46.98 19.18
C ASP A 90 -37.33 47.21 19.39
N THR A 91 -36.66 47.81 18.40
CA THR A 91 -35.24 48.20 18.51
C THR A 91 -35.04 49.28 19.57
N MET A 92 -35.89 50.30 19.61
CA MET A 92 -35.84 51.36 20.62
C MET A 92 -36.14 50.82 22.03
N ARG A 93 -37.02 49.83 22.16
CA ARG A 93 -37.27 49.14 23.43
C ARG A 93 -36.03 48.37 23.89
N ALA A 94 -35.42 47.59 23.00
CA ALA A 94 -34.19 46.84 23.29
C ALA A 94 -33.02 47.77 23.65
N LEU A 95 -32.90 48.91 22.97
CA LEU A 95 -31.90 49.95 23.26
C LEU A 95 -32.08 50.58 24.64
N HIS A 96 -33.32 50.89 25.02
CA HIS A 96 -33.63 51.42 26.34
C HIS A 96 -33.38 50.40 27.47
N GLU A 97 -33.67 49.13 27.24
CA GLU A 97 -33.35 48.06 28.19
C GLU A 97 -31.83 47.86 28.32
N LEU A 98 -31.10 47.83 27.20
CA LEU A 98 -29.65 47.73 27.20
C LEU A 98 -28.99 48.93 27.89
N ALA A 99 -29.45 50.15 27.63
CA ALA A 99 -28.95 51.37 28.27
C ALA A 99 -29.20 51.40 29.78
N ARG A 100 -30.30 50.78 30.25
CA ARG A 100 -30.56 50.61 31.68
C ARG A 100 -29.66 49.55 32.32
N ASN A 101 -29.31 48.51 31.59
CA ASN A 101 -28.54 47.38 32.11
C ASN A 101 -27.02 47.58 32.03
N THR A 102 -26.54 48.47 31.17
CA THR A 102 -25.09 48.69 30.95
C THR A 102 -24.51 49.86 31.76
N ASP A 103 -25.32 50.58 32.53
CA ASP A 103 -24.93 51.78 33.32
C ASP A 103 -24.07 52.80 32.54
N SER A 104 -24.19 52.80 31.21
CA SER A 104 -23.39 53.66 30.34
C SER A 104 -24.10 55.01 30.16
N PHE A 105 -23.58 56.02 30.85
CA PHE A 105 -24.11 57.39 30.80
C PHE A 105 -24.11 57.96 29.38
N SER A 106 -23.06 57.69 28.58
CA SER A 106 -22.94 58.17 27.21
C SER A 106 -23.97 57.53 26.27
N PHE A 107 -24.24 56.24 26.42
CA PHE A 107 -25.23 55.54 25.59
C PHE A 107 -26.66 55.99 25.92
N ARG A 108 -26.95 56.17 27.21
CA ARG A 108 -28.25 56.65 27.68
C ARG A 108 -28.53 58.09 27.25
N ASP A 109 -27.51 58.94 27.21
CA ASP A 109 -27.61 60.31 26.72
C ASP A 109 -27.94 60.35 25.22
N ILE A 110 -27.22 59.57 24.39
CA ILE A 110 -27.43 59.49 22.93
C ILE A 110 -28.83 58.97 22.58
N VAL A 111 -29.32 57.95 23.29
CA VAL A 111 -30.69 57.44 23.09
C VAL A 111 -31.73 58.52 23.39
N SER A 112 -31.43 59.48 24.28
CA SER A 112 -32.34 60.56 24.65
C SER A 112 -32.21 61.83 23.79
N THR A 113 -31.02 62.12 23.26
CA THR A 113 -30.75 63.32 22.44
C THR A 113 -30.89 63.08 20.95
N ASP A 114 -30.55 61.89 20.45
CA ASP A 114 -30.62 61.53 19.04
C ASP A 114 -31.02 60.04 18.87
N PRO A 115 -32.32 59.73 19.07
CA PRO A 115 -32.83 58.36 19.06
C PRO A 115 -32.70 57.67 17.70
N ASP A 116 -32.75 58.43 16.60
CA ASP A 116 -32.57 57.90 15.25
C ASP A 116 -31.13 57.43 15.02
N ARG A 117 -30.16 58.21 15.49
CA ARG A 117 -28.73 57.84 15.50
C ARG A 117 -28.46 56.62 16.37
N ALA A 118 -29.08 56.52 17.55
CA ALA A 118 -28.94 55.35 18.42
C ALA A 118 -29.50 54.07 17.76
N THR A 119 -30.69 54.18 17.16
CA THR A 119 -31.34 53.08 16.41
C THR A 119 -30.46 52.62 15.25
N PHE A 120 -29.93 53.56 14.48
CA PHE A 120 -29.09 53.26 13.34
C PHE A 120 -27.79 52.54 13.75
N ALA A 121 -27.10 53.04 14.78
CA ALA A 121 -25.87 52.42 15.29
C ALA A 121 -26.11 51.00 15.80
N TYR A 122 -27.24 50.77 16.50
CA TYR A 122 -27.62 49.44 16.96
C TYR A 122 -27.90 48.49 15.81
N VAL A 123 -28.72 48.89 14.82
CA VAL A 123 -29.05 48.05 13.66
C VAL A 123 -27.79 47.73 12.84
N ALA A 124 -26.89 48.70 12.65
CA ALA A 124 -25.61 48.46 11.99
C ALA A 124 -24.75 47.43 12.75
N HIS A 125 -24.68 47.55 14.08
CA HIS A 125 -23.92 46.64 14.94
C HIS A 125 -24.52 45.22 14.94
N THR A 126 -25.83 45.07 15.08
CA THR A 126 -26.49 43.75 15.04
C THR A 126 -26.37 43.07 13.68
N THR A 127 -26.44 43.84 12.59
CA THR A 127 -26.23 43.34 11.22
C THR A 127 -24.78 42.89 11.01
N ALA A 128 -23.81 43.70 11.45
CA ALA A 128 -22.38 43.35 11.37
C ALA A 128 -22.07 42.08 12.19
N ASN A 129 -22.62 41.96 13.41
CA ASN A 129 -22.45 40.78 14.24
C ASN A 129 -23.10 39.53 13.63
N SER A 130 -24.28 39.67 13.02
CA SER A 130 -24.94 38.57 12.32
C SER A 130 -24.10 38.08 11.14
N SER A 131 -23.53 39.00 10.37
CA SER A 131 -22.62 38.69 9.25
C SER A 131 -21.32 38.03 9.73
N ALA A 132 -20.68 38.58 10.77
CA ALA A 132 -19.49 38.01 11.39
C ALA A 132 -19.74 36.59 11.91
N THR A 133 -20.88 36.36 12.57
CA THR A 133 -21.30 35.04 13.07
C THR A 133 -21.45 34.03 11.93
N ASN A 134 -22.04 34.44 10.80
CA ASN A 134 -22.16 33.57 9.63
C ASN A 134 -20.80 33.17 9.04
N ILE A 135 -19.86 34.11 8.98
CA ILE A 135 -18.49 33.85 8.49
C ILE A 135 -17.76 32.91 9.45
N ILE A 136 -17.84 33.15 10.77
CA ILE A 136 -17.23 32.30 11.79
C ILE A 136 -17.78 30.87 11.68
N ASN A 137 -19.11 30.71 11.61
CA ASN A 137 -19.74 29.40 11.46
C ASN A 137 -19.37 28.68 10.15
N ALA A 138 -19.07 29.42 9.08
CA ALA A 138 -18.60 28.84 7.82
C ALA A 138 -17.14 28.37 7.94
N LEU A 139 -16.27 29.19 8.54
CA LEU A 139 -14.87 28.85 8.79
C LEU A 139 -14.73 27.67 9.77
N ASP A 140 -15.57 27.59 10.79
CA ASP A 140 -15.58 26.47 11.74
C ASP A 140 -15.96 25.16 11.06
N ARG A 141 -16.96 25.19 10.17
CA ARG A 141 -17.33 24.02 9.34
C ARG A 141 -16.18 23.59 8.42
N GLN A 142 -15.52 24.53 7.76
CA GLN A 142 -14.36 24.24 6.91
C GLN A 142 -13.19 23.65 7.71
N ASN A 143 -12.88 24.23 8.88
CA ASN A 143 -11.83 23.71 9.75
C ASN A 143 -12.15 22.30 10.27
N HIS A 144 -13.41 22.04 10.60
CA HIS A 144 -13.85 20.71 11.01
C HIS A 144 -13.66 19.67 9.88
N ASP A 145 -14.08 20.00 8.67
CA ASP A 145 -13.93 19.12 7.51
C ASP A 145 -12.45 18.85 7.19
N LEU A 146 -11.60 19.88 7.19
CA LEU A 146 -10.15 19.73 6.99
C LEU A 146 -9.50 18.83 8.05
N ARG A 147 -9.95 18.90 9.31
CA ARG A 147 -9.46 18.00 10.37
C ARG A 147 -9.86 16.54 10.13
N ILE A 148 -11.07 16.31 9.62
CA ILE A 148 -11.51 14.96 9.23
C ILE A 148 -10.67 14.45 8.06
N GLN A 149 -10.51 15.25 7.00
CA GLN A 149 -9.70 14.88 5.83
C GLN A 149 -8.26 14.55 6.23
N LEU A 150 -7.65 15.37 7.10
CA LEU A 150 -6.29 15.12 7.62
C LEU A 150 -6.21 13.80 8.40
N ARG A 151 -7.22 13.48 9.22
CA ARG A 151 -7.27 12.21 9.95
C ARG A 151 -7.38 11.02 8.99
N THR A 152 -8.25 11.11 7.99
CA THR A 152 -8.42 10.08 6.96
C THR A 152 -7.13 9.87 6.18
N ALA A 153 -6.49 10.95 5.73
CA ALA A 153 -5.22 10.88 4.99
C ALA A 153 -4.11 10.22 5.83
N ARG A 154 -4.02 10.54 7.13
CA ARG A 154 -3.06 9.90 8.04
C ARG A 154 -3.30 8.40 8.17
N LEU A 155 -4.56 7.97 8.32
CA LEU A 155 -4.90 6.55 8.37
C LEU A 155 -4.53 5.84 7.05
N SER A 156 -4.82 6.45 5.91
CA SER A 156 -4.42 5.92 4.60
C SER A 156 -2.91 5.81 4.45
N ILE A 157 -2.13 6.79 4.92
CA ILE A 157 -0.66 6.74 4.90
C ILE A 157 -0.14 5.58 5.75
N THR A 158 -0.67 5.41 6.96
CA THR A 158 -0.29 4.28 7.83
C THR A 158 -0.60 2.94 7.17
N GLN A 159 -1.78 2.80 6.57
CA GLN A 159 -2.16 1.58 5.85
C GLN A 159 -1.22 1.31 4.67
N LEU A 160 -1.00 2.30 3.80
CA LEU A 160 -0.10 2.16 2.64
C LEU A 160 1.34 1.84 3.07
N THR A 161 1.79 2.37 4.20
CA THR A 161 3.12 2.07 4.74
C THR A 161 3.21 0.61 5.20
N SER A 162 2.18 0.11 5.88
CA SER A 162 2.08 -1.30 6.27
C SER A 162 2.03 -2.23 5.05
N ASP A 163 1.20 -1.89 4.06
CA ASP A 163 1.08 -2.68 2.83
C ASP A 163 2.40 -2.71 2.05
N ASN A 164 3.11 -1.59 1.99
CA ASN A 164 4.43 -1.51 1.35
C ASN A 164 5.47 -2.36 2.08
N ALA A 165 5.49 -2.34 3.41
CA ALA A 165 6.37 -3.21 4.19
C ALA A 165 6.06 -4.71 3.94
N ALA A 166 4.78 -5.08 3.88
CA ALA A 166 4.37 -6.45 3.55
C ALA A 166 4.81 -6.86 2.13
N LEU A 167 4.65 -5.98 1.15
CA LEU A 167 5.12 -6.24 -0.23
C LEU A 167 6.64 -6.36 -0.32
N GLN A 168 7.39 -5.53 0.41
CA GLN A 168 8.86 -5.64 0.48
C GLN A 168 9.30 -6.98 1.08
N GLN A 169 8.60 -7.46 2.10
CA GLN A 169 8.87 -8.79 2.65
C GLN A 169 8.59 -9.89 1.61
N GLN A 170 7.43 -9.83 0.93
CA GLN A 170 7.11 -10.79 -0.13
C GLN A 170 8.14 -10.82 -1.27
N ILE A 171 8.65 -9.65 -1.66
CA ILE A 171 9.73 -9.55 -2.67
C ILE A 171 11.01 -10.21 -2.17
N THR A 172 11.36 -10.00 -0.90
CA THR A 172 12.55 -10.59 -0.28
C THR A 172 12.43 -12.12 -0.24
N ASP A 173 11.29 -12.64 0.19
CA ASP A 173 11.03 -14.07 0.26
C ASP A 173 11.04 -14.71 -1.15
N ALA A 174 10.41 -14.05 -2.13
CA ALA A 174 10.41 -14.51 -3.52
C ALA A 174 11.81 -14.50 -4.15
N SER A 175 12.65 -13.50 -3.81
CA SER A 175 14.03 -13.43 -4.31
C SER A 175 14.88 -14.57 -3.72
N ALA A 176 14.74 -14.83 -2.41
CA ALA A 176 15.42 -15.95 -1.76
C ALA A 176 15.00 -17.30 -2.38
N GLN A 177 13.71 -17.47 -2.69
CA GLN A 177 13.24 -18.69 -3.36
C GLN A 177 13.80 -18.82 -4.77
N HIS A 178 13.85 -17.73 -5.53
CA HIS A 178 14.42 -17.73 -6.87
C HIS A 178 15.90 -18.13 -6.85
N ASP A 179 16.69 -17.68 -5.87
CA ASP A 179 18.09 -18.08 -5.74
C ASP A 179 18.22 -19.58 -5.46
N VAL A 180 17.37 -20.14 -4.60
CA VAL A 180 17.29 -21.59 -4.36
C VAL A 180 16.95 -22.35 -5.65
N ASP A 181 15.97 -21.87 -6.41
CA ASP A 181 15.56 -22.49 -7.67
C ASP A 181 16.67 -22.42 -8.72
N GLN A 182 17.43 -21.32 -8.78
CA GLN A 182 18.59 -21.19 -9.68
C GLN A 182 19.70 -22.18 -9.32
N ASP A 183 20.00 -22.34 -8.04
CA ASP A 183 20.98 -23.33 -7.57
C ASP A 183 20.54 -24.75 -7.92
N GLN A 184 19.26 -25.09 -7.73
CA GLN A 184 18.73 -26.41 -8.13
C GLN A 184 18.84 -26.66 -9.64
N VAL A 185 18.54 -25.65 -10.46
CA VAL A 185 18.69 -25.78 -11.92
C VAL A 185 20.15 -25.98 -12.32
N ARG A 186 21.08 -25.30 -11.64
CA ARG A 186 22.53 -25.46 -11.86
C ARG A 186 22.98 -26.88 -11.52
N ASP A 187 22.58 -27.38 -10.36
CA ASP A 187 22.93 -28.73 -9.90
C ASP A 187 22.35 -29.82 -10.82
N LEU A 188 21.10 -29.67 -11.26
CA LEU A 188 20.48 -30.56 -12.26
C LEU A 188 21.21 -30.51 -13.60
N GLY A 189 21.68 -29.32 -14.01
CA GLY A 189 22.51 -29.14 -15.20
C GLY A 189 23.84 -29.89 -15.11
N GLU A 190 24.51 -29.85 -13.95
CA GLU A 190 25.75 -30.58 -13.67
C GLU A 190 25.50 -32.10 -13.70
N GLN A 191 24.45 -32.59 -13.05
CA GLN A 191 24.07 -34.00 -13.06
C GLN A 191 23.77 -34.51 -14.47
N LEU A 192 23.07 -33.72 -15.28
CA LEU A 192 22.78 -34.08 -16.67
C LEU A 192 24.06 -34.14 -17.51
N SER A 193 24.99 -33.21 -17.30
CA SER A 193 26.29 -33.21 -17.97
C SER A 193 27.10 -34.46 -17.62
N GLU A 194 27.10 -34.85 -16.34
CA GLU A 194 27.80 -36.04 -15.87
C GLU A 194 27.15 -37.33 -16.42
N SER A 195 25.82 -37.40 -16.42
CA SER A 195 25.09 -38.51 -17.04
C SER A 195 25.41 -38.64 -18.53
N ARG A 196 25.50 -37.53 -19.26
CA ARG A 196 25.90 -37.53 -20.68
C ARG A 196 27.32 -38.03 -20.89
N ARG A 197 28.27 -37.63 -20.02
CA ARG A 197 29.65 -38.13 -20.07
C ARG A 197 29.71 -39.63 -19.82
N LEU A 198 29.01 -40.11 -18.79
CA LEU A 198 28.95 -41.53 -18.47
C LEU A 198 28.35 -42.35 -19.61
N VAL A 199 27.28 -41.88 -20.24
CA VAL A 199 26.70 -42.52 -21.44
C VAL A 199 27.70 -42.55 -22.60
N ALA A 200 28.44 -41.47 -22.84
CA ALA A 200 29.46 -41.43 -23.89
C ALA A 200 30.60 -42.43 -23.63
N THR A 201 31.06 -42.55 -22.39
CA THR A 201 32.07 -43.54 -21.98
C THR A 201 31.56 -44.96 -22.18
N LEU A 202 30.36 -45.26 -21.69
CA LEU A 202 29.75 -46.59 -21.86
C LEU A 202 29.56 -46.96 -23.33
N LEU A 203 29.21 -46.00 -24.18
CA LEU A 203 29.08 -46.22 -25.61
C LEU A 203 30.43 -46.54 -26.26
N ALA A 204 31.50 -45.83 -25.90
CA ALA A 204 32.85 -46.11 -26.38
C ALA A 204 33.34 -47.50 -25.94
N ASP A 205 33.10 -47.86 -24.67
CA ASP A 205 33.44 -49.19 -24.13
C ASP A 205 32.66 -50.31 -24.84
N ALA A 206 31.37 -50.09 -25.12
CA ALA A 206 30.54 -51.03 -25.87
C ALA A 206 31.08 -51.25 -27.28
N GLN A 207 31.44 -50.18 -28.00
CA GLN A 207 32.05 -50.28 -29.33
C GLN A 207 33.39 -51.02 -29.30
N GLN A 208 34.23 -50.76 -28.30
CA GLN A 208 35.50 -51.48 -28.14
C GLN A 208 35.29 -52.97 -27.86
N ASN A 209 34.30 -53.31 -27.02
CA ASN A 209 33.96 -54.70 -26.72
C ASN A 209 33.40 -55.43 -27.94
N GLU A 210 32.59 -54.77 -28.78
CA GLU A 210 32.13 -55.35 -30.06
C GLU A 210 33.30 -55.69 -30.98
N VAL A 211 34.30 -54.81 -31.09
CA VAL A 211 35.51 -55.07 -31.89
C VAL A 211 36.27 -56.28 -31.33
N ARG A 212 36.50 -56.33 -30.02
CA ARG A 212 37.15 -57.48 -29.37
C ARG A 212 36.39 -58.79 -29.58
N LEU A 213 35.06 -58.76 -29.50
CA LEU A 213 34.22 -59.93 -29.76
C LEU A 213 34.36 -60.42 -31.20
N ARG A 214 34.42 -59.52 -32.18
CA ARG A 214 34.67 -59.89 -33.59
C ARG A 214 36.05 -60.50 -33.77
N GLU A 215 37.09 -59.90 -33.20
CA GLU A 215 38.46 -60.44 -33.25
C GLU A 215 38.54 -61.84 -32.62
N MET A 216 37.88 -62.05 -31.48
CA MET A 216 37.78 -63.37 -30.84
C MET A 216 37.02 -64.37 -31.69
N GLN A 217 35.92 -63.98 -32.34
CA GLN A 217 35.18 -64.84 -33.26
C GLN A 217 36.05 -65.26 -34.45
N GLU A 218 36.77 -64.32 -35.07
CA GLU A 218 37.70 -64.60 -36.17
C GLU A 218 38.86 -65.51 -35.73
N ALA A 219 39.39 -65.31 -34.53
CA ALA A 219 40.42 -66.18 -33.96
C ALA A 219 39.89 -67.59 -33.69
N ALA A 220 38.67 -67.72 -33.16
CA ALA A 220 38.02 -69.01 -32.92
C ALA A 220 37.77 -69.77 -34.24
N VAL A 221 37.30 -69.08 -35.29
CA VAL A 221 37.11 -69.67 -36.63
C VAL A 221 38.43 -70.17 -37.20
N ARG A 222 39.50 -69.36 -37.12
CA ARG A 222 40.85 -69.78 -37.55
C ARG A 222 41.33 -71.02 -36.79
N THR A 223 41.17 -71.02 -35.48
CA THR A 223 41.57 -72.15 -34.62
C THR A 223 40.78 -73.41 -34.98
N ALA A 224 39.47 -73.30 -35.19
CA ALA A 224 38.65 -74.43 -35.64
C ALA A 224 39.12 -74.98 -37.00
N GLY A 225 39.50 -74.11 -37.94
CA GLY A 225 40.14 -74.50 -39.20
C GLY A 225 41.41 -75.31 -38.98
N THR A 226 42.35 -74.80 -38.16
CA THR A 226 43.61 -75.51 -37.86
C THR A 226 43.40 -76.86 -37.17
N VAL A 227 42.40 -76.99 -36.30
CA VAL A 227 42.05 -78.26 -35.63
C VAL A 227 41.50 -79.25 -36.65
N ASN A 228 40.66 -78.82 -37.59
CA ASN A 228 40.15 -79.68 -38.65
C ASN A 228 41.26 -80.20 -39.58
N GLU A 229 42.22 -79.34 -39.92
CA GLU A 229 43.40 -79.74 -40.71
C GLU A 229 44.25 -80.77 -39.95
N LEU A 230 44.54 -80.54 -38.66
CA LEU A 230 45.26 -81.48 -37.81
C LEU A 230 44.53 -82.83 -37.69
N LEU A 231 43.20 -82.81 -37.61
CA LEU A 231 42.38 -84.02 -37.56
C LEU A 231 42.52 -84.83 -38.86
N ALA A 232 42.49 -84.17 -40.02
CA ALA A 232 42.69 -84.82 -41.32
C ALA A 232 44.08 -85.47 -41.42
N VAL A 233 45.14 -84.75 -41.05
CA VAL A 233 46.51 -85.30 -41.01
C VAL A 233 46.61 -86.50 -40.07
N THR A 234 45.92 -86.44 -38.92
CA THR A 234 45.90 -87.56 -37.96
C THR A 234 45.20 -88.78 -38.54
N GLN A 235 44.07 -88.59 -39.24
CA GLN A 235 43.36 -89.67 -39.93
C GLN A 235 44.22 -90.32 -41.03
N GLU A 236 44.93 -89.52 -41.84
CA GLU A 236 45.86 -90.03 -42.86
C GLU A 236 47.00 -90.85 -42.24
N ARG A 237 47.59 -90.33 -41.15
CA ARG A 237 48.64 -91.05 -40.42
C ARG A 237 48.14 -92.39 -39.89
N ASP A 238 46.96 -92.42 -39.31
CA ASP A 238 46.40 -93.64 -38.73
C ASP A 238 46.06 -94.68 -39.84
N ALA A 239 45.59 -94.23 -41.01
CA ALA A 239 45.42 -95.10 -42.18
C ALA A 239 46.76 -95.67 -42.69
N ALA A 240 47.81 -94.85 -42.77
CA ALA A 240 49.15 -95.31 -43.14
C ALA A 240 49.71 -96.34 -42.13
N GLN A 241 49.47 -96.13 -40.83
CA GLN A 241 49.87 -97.09 -39.80
C GLN A 241 49.12 -98.42 -39.92
N ALA A 242 47.83 -98.40 -40.29
CA ALA A 242 47.07 -99.62 -40.55
C ALA A 242 47.69 -100.42 -41.71
N LEU A 243 48.02 -99.76 -42.83
CA LEU A 243 48.71 -100.38 -43.95
C LEU A 243 50.05 -101.00 -43.55
N ILE A 244 50.84 -100.31 -42.72
CA ILE A 244 52.11 -100.85 -42.21
C ILE A 244 51.89 -102.12 -41.39
N ARG A 245 50.87 -102.15 -40.51
CA ARG A 245 50.54 -103.36 -39.73
C ARG A 245 50.12 -104.51 -40.63
N ASP A 246 49.32 -104.25 -41.66
CA ASP A 246 48.89 -105.26 -42.62
C ASP A 246 50.09 -105.84 -43.40
N ILE A 247 51.02 -104.99 -43.83
CA ILE A 247 52.27 -105.43 -44.47
C ILE A 247 53.10 -106.28 -43.51
N GLN A 248 53.26 -105.88 -42.25
CA GLN A 248 53.97 -106.67 -41.24
C GLN A 248 53.31 -108.03 -41.00
N ALA A 249 51.97 -108.08 -40.98
CA ALA A 249 51.23 -109.32 -40.86
C ALA A 249 51.43 -110.24 -42.08
N LEU A 250 51.53 -109.68 -43.29
CA LEU A 250 51.87 -110.43 -44.51
C LEU A 250 53.30 -110.97 -44.47
N ILE A 251 54.28 -110.15 -44.09
CA ILE A 251 55.69 -110.57 -43.96
C ILE A 251 55.82 -111.74 -42.98
N ASN A 252 55.15 -111.65 -41.82
CA ASN A 252 55.17 -112.70 -40.80
C ASN A 252 54.46 -114.00 -41.22
N ARG A 253 53.66 -113.99 -42.31
CA ARG A 253 53.05 -115.21 -42.89
C ARG A 253 53.90 -115.84 -44.00
N CYS A 254 54.90 -115.12 -44.50
CA CYS A 254 55.80 -115.59 -45.56
C CYS A 254 57.14 -116.12 -45.03
N ASN A 255 57.43 -115.94 -43.75
CA ASN A 255 58.48 -116.63 -43.00
C ASN A 255 57.90 -117.82 -42.24
#